data_AF-A0A9D2K3D3-F1
#
_entry.id   AF-A0A9D2K3D3-F1
#
_cell.length_a   1.000
_cell.length_b   1.000
_cell.length_c   1.000
_cell.angle_alpha   90.00
_cell.angle_beta   90.00
_cell.angle_gamma   90.00
#
_symmetry.space_group_name_H-M   'P 1'
#
loop_
_entity.id
_entity.type
_entity.pdbx_description
1 polymer ?
#
loop_
_entity_poly.entity_id
_entity_poly.type
_entity_poly.pdbx_seq_one_letter_code
_entity_poly.pdbx_strand_id
1 'polypeptide(L)'
;MKRFQNSGNRYFPARTDRLFFLCGLLMLGSEIWKQLTLTFQLGRGQYNWWYFPFQLCSIPMYILLAYPWIRRERIRHVLLTFLMCYSLLGGIAVFADTSGLHYSLPSLTLHSYLWHILLILLGIFSGTVCIKSFGNRSALRAFAGSTGLYLLCCLAAEIINLSFDRLGTINMFYINPDYRMQQILFHDLSFLIGNLPAIFLYIAATILGAFLLFLAWMLFARFFKH
;
A
#
# COMPACT_ATOMS: atom_id res chain seq x y z
N MET A 1 37.39 -25.25 -9.43
CA MET A 1 36.06 -25.54 -10.01
C MET A 1 35.23 -24.26 -10.02
N LYS A 2 35.24 -23.53 -11.14
CA LYS A 2 34.47 -22.28 -11.30
C LYS A 2 32.99 -22.64 -11.47
N ARG A 3 32.19 -22.25 -10.50
CA ARG A 3 30.73 -22.45 -10.49
C ARG A 3 30.15 -21.74 -11.70
N PHE A 4 29.51 -22.49 -12.61
CA PHE A 4 28.77 -21.95 -13.74
C PHE A 4 27.83 -20.85 -13.23
N GLN A 5 28.13 -19.60 -13.59
CA GLN A 5 27.16 -18.50 -13.51
C GLN A 5 26.07 -18.85 -14.51
N ASN A 6 24.98 -19.38 -14.00
CA ASN A 6 23.78 -19.58 -14.80
C ASN A 6 23.26 -18.18 -15.17
N SER A 7 23.52 -17.75 -16.40
CA SER A 7 23.02 -16.49 -16.99
C SER A 7 21.54 -16.63 -17.34
N GLY A 8 20.73 -17.11 -16.40
CA GLY A 8 19.32 -17.42 -16.57
C GLY A 8 18.45 -16.28 -16.06
N ASN A 9 17.93 -15.48 -16.99
CA ASN A 9 16.95 -14.41 -16.84
C ASN A 9 17.41 -13.12 -16.11
N ARG A 10 17.73 -12.09 -16.91
CA ARG A 10 18.05 -10.72 -16.46
C ARG A 10 16.89 -10.00 -15.74
N TYR A 11 15.67 -10.53 -15.89
CA TYR A 11 14.41 -10.07 -15.31
C TYR A 11 13.63 -11.32 -14.86
N PHE A 12 12.91 -11.25 -13.73
CA PHE A 12 12.16 -12.38 -13.15
C PHE A 12 13.01 -13.56 -12.66
N PRO A 13 13.86 -13.37 -11.64
CA PRO A 13 14.72 -14.44 -11.11
C PRO A 13 13.94 -15.60 -10.46
N ALA A 14 12.73 -15.34 -9.96
CA ALA A 14 11.91 -16.34 -9.27
C ALA A 14 10.47 -16.42 -9.81
N ARG A 15 9.78 -17.55 -9.57
CA ARG A 15 8.34 -17.68 -9.88
C ARG A 15 7.50 -16.67 -9.09
N THR A 16 7.91 -16.35 -7.87
CA THR A 16 7.30 -15.32 -7.01
C THR A 16 7.28 -13.96 -7.68
N ASP A 17 8.37 -13.57 -8.33
CA ASP A 17 8.49 -12.27 -9.00
C ASP A 17 7.53 -12.14 -10.18
N ARG A 18 7.33 -13.22 -10.93
CA ARG A 18 6.36 -13.27 -12.02
C ARG A 18 4.93 -13.14 -11.51
N LEU A 19 4.63 -13.82 -10.40
CA LEU A 19 3.30 -13.74 -9.79
C LEU A 19 3.02 -12.32 -9.27
N PHE A 20 3.97 -11.72 -8.54
CA PHE A 20 3.86 -10.35 -8.06
C PHE A 20 3.63 -9.37 -9.22
N PHE A 21 4.39 -9.50 -10.30
CA PHE A 21 4.23 -8.65 -11.47
C PHE A 21 2.87 -8.82 -12.14
N LEU A 22 2.41 -10.07 -12.30
CA LEU A 22 1.08 -10.35 -12.86
C LEU A 22 -0.02 -9.72 -12.00
N CYS A 23 0.07 -9.83 -10.68
CA CYS A 23 -0.84 -9.13 -9.77
C CYS A 23 -0.78 -7.61 -9.98
N GLY A 24 0.42 -7.04 -10.12
CA GLY A 24 0.60 -5.61 -10.43
C GLY A 24 -0.07 -5.18 -11.73
N LEU A 25 0.03 -5.99 -12.79
CA LEU A 25 -0.64 -5.73 -14.07
C LEU A 25 -2.16 -5.82 -13.97
N LEU A 26 -2.69 -6.82 -13.25
CA LEU A 26 -4.13 -6.96 -13.01
C LEU A 26 -4.68 -5.79 -12.19
N MET A 27 -3.95 -5.37 -11.16
CA MET A 27 -4.28 -4.18 -10.37
C MET A 27 -4.26 -2.93 -11.25
N LEU A 28 -3.24 -2.73 -12.09
CA LEU A 28 -3.18 -1.58 -12.99
C LEU A 28 -4.34 -1.55 -13.98
N GLY A 29 -4.64 -2.68 -14.64
CA GLY A 29 -5.75 -2.77 -15.59
C GLY A 29 -7.09 -2.48 -14.93
N SER A 30 -7.31 -3.04 -13.74
CA SER A 30 -8.55 -2.82 -12.99
C SER A 30 -8.66 -1.40 -12.42
N GLU A 31 -7.55 -0.77 -12.03
CA GLU A 31 -7.50 0.64 -11.62
C GLU A 31 -7.81 1.57 -12.81
N ILE A 32 -7.24 1.31 -13.99
CA ILE A 32 -7.57 2.06 -15.21
C ILE A 32 -9.06 1.95 -15.51
N TRP A 33 -9.62 0.72 -15.47
CA TRP A 33 -11.05 0.52 -15.66
C TRP A 33 -11.89 1.30 -14.63
N LYS A 34 -11.50 1.29 -13.35
CA LYS A 34 -12.15 2.06 -12.29
C LYS A 34 -12.14 3.56 -12.60
N GLN A 35 -10.99 4.12 -12.98
CA GLN A 35 -10.83 5.55 -13.32
C GLN A 35 -11.68 5.95 -14.53
N LEU A 36 -11.70 5.12 -15.59
CA LEU A 36 -12.53 5.35 -16.78
C LEU A 36 -14.02 5.33 -16.43
N THR A 37 -14.44 4.36 -15.61
CA THR A 37 -15.84 4.22 -15.17
C THR A 37 -16.27 5.42 -14.32
N LEU A 38 -15.45 5.82 -13.35
CA LEU A 38 -15.71 6.99 -12.51
C LEU A 38 -15.80 8.27 -13.34
N THR A 39 -14.93 8.46 -14.33
CA THR A 39 -14.88 9.68 -15.15
C THR A 39 -16.03 9.75 -16.14
N PHE A 40 -16.22 8.70 -16.95
CA PHE A 40 -17.13 8.75 -18.09
C PHE A 40 -18.55 8.31 -17.78
N GLN A 41 -18.74 7.31 -16.91
CA GLN A 41 -20.09 6.81 -16.59
C GLN A 41 -20.74 7.61 -15.44
N LEU A 42 -19.97 7.91 -14.39
CA LEU A 42 -20.49 8.62 -13.22
C LEU A 42 -20.21 10.13 -13.26
N GLY A 43 -19.00 10.52 -13.67
CA GLY A 43 -18.54 11.91 -13.70
C GLY A 43 -18.94 12.70 -14.94
N ARG A 44 -19.69 12.11 -15.89
CA ARG A 44 -20.14 12.75 -17.15
C ARG A 44 -18.98 13.39 -17.94
N GLY A 45 -17.80 12.76 -17.93
CA GLY A 45 -16.60 13.24 -18.60
C GLY A 45 -15.70 14.15 -17.75
N GLN A 46 -16.09 14.46 -16.51
CA GLN A 46 -15.27 15.21 -15.56
C GLN A 46 -14.51 14.25 -14.63
N TYR A 47 -13.21 14.48 -14.48
CA TYR A 47 -12.36 13.68 -13.61
C TYR A 47 -12.59 14.05 -12.14
N ASN A 48 -12.80 13.03 -11.29
CA ASN A 48 -12.94 13.22 -9.86
C ASN A 48 -11.61 12.95 -9.13
N TRP A 49 -10.96 14.02 -8.70
CA TRP A 49 -9.65 14.01 -8.02
C TRP A 49 -9.64 13.28 -6.68
N TRP A 50 -10.80 13.08 -6.05
CA TRP A 50 -10.93 12.30 -4.83
C TRP A 50 -10.41 10.86 -5.01
N TYR A 51 -10.65 10.31 -6.21
CA TYR A 51 -10.29 8.94 -6.56
C TYR A 51 -8.92 8.83 -7.22
N PHE A 52 -8.11 9.88 -7.23
CA PHE A 52 -6.76 9.82 -7.77
C PHE A 52 -5.99 8.62 -7.16
N PRO A 53 -5.30 7.79 -7.97
CA PRO A 53 -4.82 6.47 -7.55
C PRO A 53 -3.56 6.51 -6.65
N PHE A 54 -3.50 7.43 -5.70
CA PHE A 54 -2.36 7.60 -4.80
C PHE A 54 -2.79 7.50 -3.33
N GLN A 55 -3.56 6.46 -3.01
CA GLN A 55 -3.89 6.07 -1.64
C GLN A 55 -2.92 5.00 -1.13
N LEU A 56 -2.85 4.79 0.19
CA LEU A 56 -2.01 3.73 0.78
C LEU A 56 -2.31 2.36 0.15
N CYS A 57 -3.59 2.08 -0.09
CA CYS A 57 -4.08 0.86 -0.74
C CYS A 57 -3.73 0.77 -2.24
N SER A 58 -3.34 1.87 -2.87
CA SER A 58 -2.92 1.91 -4.27
C SER A 58 -1.41 1.68 -4.44
N ILE A 59 -0.60 2.01 -3.42
CA ILE A 59 0.87 1.84 -3.44
C ILE A 59 1.33 0.42 -3.83
N PRO A 60 0.70 -0.67 -3.33
CA PRO A 60 1.07 -2.03 -3.70
C PRO A 60 1.09 -2.28 -5.20
N MET A 61 0.17 -1.69 -5.98
CA MET A 61 0.17 -1.79 -7.43
C MET A 61 1.50 -1.31 -8.04
N TYR A 62 1.95 -0.11 -7.66
CA TYR A 62 3.20 0.47 -8.17
C TYR A 62 4.42 -0.35 -7.72
N ILE A 63 4.42 -0.82 -6.47
CA ILE A 63 5.49 -1.68 -5.94
C ILE A 63 5.57 -2.97 -6.76
N LEU A 64 4.45 -3.65 -6.97
CA LEU A 64 4.38 -4.92 -7.68
C LEU A 64 4.78 -4.82 -9.14
N LEU A 65 4.39 -3.72 -9.80
CA LEU A 65 4.89 -3.38 -11.12
C LEU A 65 6.40 -3.22 -11.06
N ALA A 66 6.93 -2.33 -10.21
CA ALA A 66 8.35 -2.03 -10.15
C ALA A 66 9.25 -3.22 -9.73
N TYR A 67 8.72 -4.15 -8.93
CA TYR A 67 9.47 -5.18 -8.21
C TYR A 67 10.43 -6.04 -9.06
N PRO A 68 10.04 -6.57 -10.23
CA PRO A 68 10.91 -7.44 -11.03
C PRO A 68 12.14 -6.75 -11.60
N TRP A 69 12.12 -5.43 -11.72
CA TRP A 69 13.24 -4.64 -12.24
C TRP A 69 14.24 -4.26 -11.15
N ILE A 70 13.89 -4.43 -9.87
CA ILE A 70 14.74 -4.08 -8.73
C ILE A 70 15.65 -5.25 -8.39
N ARG A 71 16.96 -5.03 -8.56
CA ARG A 71 18.01 -6.03 -8.33
C ARG A 71 18.63 -6.00 -6.95
N ARG A 72 18.58 -4.85 -6.27
CA ARG A 72 19.25 -4.68 -4.98
C ARG A 72 18.42 -5.38 -3.90
N GLU A 73 18.94 -6.48 -3.37
CA GLU A 73 18.27 -7.30 -2.34
C GLU A 73 17.76 -6.48 -1.15
N ARG A 74 18.53 -5.49 -0.69
CA ARG A 74 18.09 -4.58 0.39
C ARG A 74 16.79 -3.85 0.06
N ILE A 75 16.64 -3.36 -1.18
CA ILE A 75 15.43 -2.65 -1.62
C ILE A 75 14.30 -3.66 -1.81
N ARG A 76 14.57 -4.84 -2.37
CA ARG A 76 13.57 -5.91 -2.51
C ARG A 76 12.97 -6.31 -1.15
N HIS A 77 13.80 -6.45 -0.12
CA HIS A 77 13.33 -6.72 1.24
C HIS A 77 12.49 -5.58 1.82
N VAL A 78 12.89 -4.33 1.59
CA VAL A 78 12.09 -3.14 1.98
C VAL A 78 10.71 -3.19 1.34
N LEU A 79 10.62 -3.45 0.03
CA LEU A 79 9.36 -3.52 -0.71
C LEU A 79 8.48 -4.69 -0.25
N LEU A 80 9.06 -5.88 -0.08
CA LEU A 80 8.30 -7.03 0.44
C LEU A 80 7.83 -6.79 1.87
N THR A 81 8.63 -6.11 2.70
CA THR A 81 8.25 -5.76 4.08
C THR A 81 7.14 -4.69 4.08
N PHE A 82 7.17 -3.75 3.14
CA PHE A 82 6.08 -2.80 2.94
C PHE A 82 4.77 -3.52 2.59
N LEU A 83 4.79 -4.46 1.64
CA LEU A 83 3.62 -5.28 1.30
C LEU A 83 3.16 -6.12 2.52
N MET A 84 4.10 -6.75 3.22
CA MET A 84 3.81 -7.57 4.40
C MET A 84 3.13 -6.80 5.53
N CYS A 85 3.50 -5.53 5.75
CA CYS A 85 3.04 -4.74 6.90
C CYS A 85 2.04 -3.65 6.51
N TYR A 86 2.45 -2.69 5.66
CA TYR A 86 1.63 -1.53 5.33
C TYR A 86 0.48 -1.86 4.37
N SER A 87 0.73 -2.68 3.34
CA SER A 87 -0.34 -3.14 2.44
C SER A 87 -1.35 -4.02 3.18
N LEU A 88 -0.86 -4.91 4.03
CA LEU A 88 -1.72 -5.76 4.85
C LEU A 88 -2.57 -4.92 5.81
N LEU A 89 -1.95 -3.95 6.50
CA LEU A 89 -2.65 -3.02 7.39
C LEU A 89 -3.75 -2.27 6.63
N GLY A 90 -3.43 -1.66 5.48
CA GLY A 90 -4.41 -0.92 4.69
C GLY A 90 -5.56 -1.81 4.19
N GLY A 91 -5.24 -3.03 3.75
CA GLY A 91 -6.25 -4.00 3.33
C GLY A 91 -7.18 -4.46 4.44
N ILE A 92 -6.71 -4.57 5.69
CA ILE A 92 -7.53 -4.96 6.85
C ILE A 92 -8.29 -3.76 7.41
N ALA A 93 -7.62 -2.62 7.62
CA ALA A 93 -8.15 -1.47 8.35
C ALA A 93 -9.40 -0.89 7.69
N VAL A 94 -9.50 -0.97 6.36
CA VAL A 94 -10.69 -0.52 5.61
C VAL A 94 -11.96 -1.29 5.95
N PHE A 95 -11.87 -2.49 6.52
CA PHE A 95 -13.06 -3.23 6.97
C PHE A 95 -13.60 -2.75 8.31
N ALA A 96 -12.85 -1.92 9.05
CA ALA A 96 -13.39 -1.22 10.21
C ALA A 96 -14.38 -0.12 9.81
N ASP A 97 -14.23 0.43 8.60
CA ASP A 97 -15.13 1.40 8.00
C ASP A 97 -15.29 1.16 6.49
N THR A 98 -16.34 0.42 6.13
CA THR A 98 -16.60 0.04 4.74
C THR A 98 -17.29 1.14 3.93
N SER A 99 -17.65 2.28 4.54
CA SER A 99 -18.36 3.37 3.85
C SER A 99 -17.63 3.83 2.59
N GLY A 100 -16.29 3.90 2.63
CA GLY A 100 -15.44 4.24 1.49
C GLY A 100 -15.39 3.20 0.36
N LEU A 101 -15.97 2.02 0.55
CA LEU A 101 -16.04 0.93 -0.45
C LEU A 101 -17.34 0.93 -1.25
N HIS A 102 -18.36 1.67 -0.80
CA HIS A 102 -19.67 1.66 -1.43
C HIS A 102 -19.76 2.75 -2.51
N TYR A 103 -20.06 2.30 -3.73
CA TYR A 103 -20.32 3.15 -4.89
C TYR A 103 -21.77 2.96 -5.34
N SER A 104 -22.28 3.93 -6.09
CA SER A 104 -23.59 3.84 -6.74
C SER A 104 -23.67 2.68 -7.73
N LEU A 105 -22.55 2.34 -8.38
CA LEU A 105 -22.45 1.22 -9.30
C LEU A 105 -21.98 -0.05 -8.57
N PRO A 106 -22.75 -1.16 -8.57
CA PRO A 106 -22.37 -2.39 -7.85
C PRO A 106 -21.04 -3.00 -8.29
N SER A 107 -20.65 -2.84 -9.56
CA SER A 107 -19.38 -3.35 -10.08
C SER A 107 -18.17 -2.61 -9.48
N LEU A 108 -18.28 -1.31 -9.21
CA LEU A 108 -17.24 -0.54 -8.51
C LEU A 108 -17.14 -0.95 -7.05
N THR A 109 -18.28 -1.14 -6.38
CA THR A 109 -18.31 -1.68 -5.01
C THR A 109 -17.61 -3.03 -4.95
N LEU A 110 -18.01 -3.99 -5.80
CA LEU A 110 -17.37 -5.31 -5.86
C LEU A 110 -15.86 -5.20 -6.13
N HIS A 111 -15.46 -4.35 -7.08
CA HIS A 111 -14.06 -4.10 -7.37
C HIS A 111 -13.29 -3.61 -6.14
N SER A 112 -13.83 -2.66 -5.37
CA SER A 112 -13.19 -2.15 -4.15
C SER A 112 -13.00 -3.22 -3.08
N TYR A 113 -13.99 -4.10 -2.87
CA TYR A 113 -13.84 -5.25 -1.98
C TYR A 113 -12.77 -6.23 -2.47
N LEU A 114 -12.79 -6.59 -3.75
CA LEU A 114 -11.81 -7.50 -4.35
C LEU A 114 -10.39 -6.92 -4.29
N TRP A 115 -10.24 -5.60 -4.46
CA TRP A 115 -8.97 -4.91 -4.34
C TRP A 115 -8.36 -5.13 -2.95
N HIS A 116 -9.13 -4.91 -1.88
CA HIS A 116 -8.63 -5.06 -0.51
C HIS A 116 -8.41 -6.52 -0.10
N ILE A 117 -9.25 -7.44 -0.56
CA ILE A 117 -9.00 -8.88 -0.39
C ILE A 117 -7.66 -9.26 -1.04
N LEU A 118 -7.41 -8.78 -2.26
CA LEU A 118 -6.14 -9.01 -2.94
C LEU A 118 -4.96 -8.40 -2.16
N LEU A 119 -5.09 -7.19 -1.59
CA LEU A 119 -4.05 -6.59 -0.74
C LEU A 119 -3.72 -7.45 0.48
N ILE A 120 -4.72 -8.03 1.13
CA ILE A 120 -4.54 -8.93 2.27
C ILE A 120 -3.76 -10.18 1.83
N LEU A 121 -4.18 -10.81 0.72
CA LEU A 121 -3.52 -12.00 0.18
C LEU A 121 -2.06 -11.70 -0.21
N LEU A 122 -1.82 -10.56 -0.85
CA LEU A 122 -0.47 -10.10 -1.22
C LEU A 122 0.41 -9.82 -0.01
N GLY A 123 -0.15 -9.22 1.05
CA GLY A 123 0.54 -8.98 2.30
C GLY A 123 0.96 -10.29 2.98
N ILE A 124 0.04 -11.24 3.09
CA ILE A 124 0.30 -12.59 3.62
C ILE A 124 1.37 -13.29 2.79
N PHE A 125 1.20 -13.33 1.47
CA PHE A 125 2.14 -13.99 0.57
C PHE A 125 3.54 -13.36 0.67
N SER A 126 3.64 -12.03 0.67
CA SER A 126 4.90 -11.29 0.84
C SER A 126 5.58 -11.60 2.17
N GLY A 127 4.79 -11.76 3.25
CA GLY A 127 5.30 -12.18 4.56
C GLY A 127 5.95 -13.56 4.54
N THR A 128 5.29 -14.53 3.91
CA THR A 128 5.86 -15.89 3.78
C THR A 128 7.15 -15.93 2.96
N VAL A 129 7.30 -15.05 1.96
CA VAL A 129 8.52 -14.89 1.16
C VAL A 129 9.62 -14.18 1.97
N CYS A 130 9.27 -13.12 2.70
CA CYS A 130 10.19 -12.36 3.57
C CYS A 130 10.87 -13.25 4.62
N ILE A 131 10.07 -13.98 5.39
CA ILE A 131 10.52 -14.73 6.57
C ILE A 131 11.52 -15.84 6.22
N LYS A 132 11.38 -16.41 5.02
CA LYS A 132 12.30 -17.42 4.48
C LYS A 132 13.64 -16.82 4.04
N SER A 133 13.70 -15.51 3.79
CA SER A 133 14.80 -14.87 3.06
C SER A 133 15.82 -14.13 3.93
N PHE A 134 15.51 -13.72 5.17
CA PHE A 134 16.47 -12.95 5.98
C PHE A 134 16.41 -13.21 7.49
N GLY A 135 17.55 -12.98 8.17
CA GLY A 135 17.68 -13.06 9.64
C GLY A 135 17.22 -11.78 10.37
N ASN A 136 17.08 -11.86 11.70
CA ASN A 136 16.45 -10.80 12.54
C ASN A 136 17.03 -9.39 12.34
N ARG A 137 18.36 -9.21 12.29
CA ARG A 137 18.97 -7.88 12.10
C ARG A 137 18.65 -7.27 10.73
N SER A 138 18.53 -8.10 9.71
CA SER A 138 18.13 -7.67 8.36
C SER A 138 16.64 -7.34 8.29
N ALA A 139 15.81 -8.04 9.08
CA ALA A 139 14.37 -7.78 9.19
C ALA A 139 14.07 -6.37 9.70
N LEU A 140 14.69 -5.95 10.81
CA LEU A 140 14.50 -4.62 11.37
C LEU A 140 14.93 -3.51 10.41
N ARG A 141 16.04 -3.72 9.68
CA ARG A 141 16.50 -2.76 8.65
C ARG A 141 15.52 -2.67 7.49
N ALA A 142 14.95 -3.81 7.06
CA ALA A 142 13.93 -3.83 6.02
C ALA A 142 12.65 -3.12 6.48
N PHE A 143 12.23 -3.33 7.73
CA PHE A 143 11.12 -2.61 8.34
C PHE A 143 11.37 -1.10 8.38
N ALA A 144 12.52 -0.66 8.92
CA ALA A 144 12.88 0.75 8.95
C ALA A 144 12.89 1.39 7.55
N GLY A 145 13.43 0.68 6.54
CA GLY A 145 13.37 1.14 5.16
C GLY A 145 11.95 1.18 4.58
N SER A 146 11.07 0.25 4.98
CA SER A 146 9.66 0.27 4.58
C SER A 146 8.88 1.43 5.20
N THR A 147 9.20 1.79 6.45
CA THR A 147 8.68 2.99 7.10
C THR A 147 9.20 4.26 6.41
N GLY A 148 10.47 4.27 6.02
CA GLY A 148 11.01 5.35 5.19
C GLY A 148 10.26 5.50 3.86
N LEU A 149 9.94 4.39 3.18
CA LEU A 149 9.13 4.40 1.97
C LEU A 149 7.71 4.93 2.22
N TYR A 150 7.06 4.50 3.30
CA TYR A 150 5.74 5.01 3.70
C TYR A 150 5.76 6.53 3.92
N LEU A 151 6.74 7.04 4.66
CA LEU A 151 6.89 8.48 4.90
C LEU A 151 7.17 9.27 3.61
N LEU A 152 7.96 8.70 2.68
CA LEU A 152 8.14 9.30 1.36
C LEU A 152 6.83 9.34 0.56
N CYS A 153 5.98 8.31 0.67
CA CYS A 153 4.65 8.34 0.07
C CYS A 153 3.75 9.37 0.74
N CYS A 154 3.80 9.54 2.06
CA CYS A 154 3.07 10.61 2.76
C CYS A 154 3.51 12.00 2.27
N LEU A 155 4.81 12.25 2.16
CA LEU A 155 5.33 13.50 1.63
C LEU A 155 4.86 13.74 0.18
N ALA A 156 4.92 12.72 -0.67
CA ALA A 156 4.41 12.81 -2.04
C ALA A 156 2.90 13.07 -2.08
N ALA A 157 2.12 12.45 -1.19
CA ALA A 157 0.68 12.65 -1.08
C ALA A 157 0.35 14.09 -0.66
N GLU A 158 1.09 14.65 0.30
CA GLU A 158 0.96 16.05 0.68
C GLU A 158 1.28 17.01 -0.48
N ILE A 159 2.38 16.76 -1.20
CA ILE A 159 2.73 17.56 -2.40
C ILE A 159 1.61 17.49 -3.44
N ILE A 160 1.07 16.29 -3.72
CA ILE A 160 -0.05 16.10 -4.65
C ILE A 160 -1.28 16.86 -4.18
N ASN A 161 -1.64 16.73 -2.90
CA ASN A 161 -2.79 17.40 -2.31
C ASN A 161 -2.72 18.92 -2.49
N LEU A 162 -1.60 19.53 -2.11
CA LEU A 162 -1.41 20.98 -2.21
C LEU A 162 -1.26 21.49 -3.66
N SER A 163 -0.69 20.67 -4.55
CA SER A 163 -0.47 21.06 -5.95
C SER A 163 -1.76 21.06 -6.77
N PHE A 164 -2.70 20.16 -6.45
CA PHE A 164 -3.91 19.94 -7.25
C PHE A 164 -5.21 20.36 -6.54
N ASP A 165 -5.13 21.01 -5.38
CA ASP A 165 -6.31 21.44 -4.60
C ASP A 165 -7.26 22.35 -5.41
N ARG A 166 -6.73 23.11 -6.38
CA ARG A 166 -7.53 23.95 -7.28
C ARG A 166 -8.37 23.16 -8.31
N LEU A 167 -8.09 21.88 -8.52
CA LEU A 167 -8.74 21.05 -9.54
C LEU A 167 -9.96 20.29 -9.00
N GLY A 168 -10.18 20.31 -7.70
CA GLY A 168 -11.29 19.66 -7.02
C GLY A 168 -10.88 19.09 -5.67
N THR A 169 -11.78 18.33 -5.05
CA THR A 169 -11.51 17.70 -3.75
C THR A 169 -10.46 16.60 -3.90
N ILE A 170 -9.27 16.81 -3.34
CA ILE A 170 -8.16 15.86 -3.40
C ILE A 170 -7.64 15.54 -2.00
N ASN A 171 -7.66 14.27 -1.61
CA ASN A 171 -7.25 13.88 -0.26
C ASN A 171 -6.45 12.57 -0.26
N MET A 172 -5.26 12.62 -0.85
CA MET A 172 -4.33 11.50 -0.92
C MET A 172 -3.84 11.14 0.47
N PHE A 173 -3.86 9.84 0.76
CA PHE A 173 -3.57 9.24 2.06
C PHE A 173 -4.49 9.74 3.19
N TYR A 174 -5.54 10.49 2.85
CA TYR A 174 -6.40 11.18 3.79
C TYR A 174 -5.66 12.17 4.72
N ILE A 175 -4.53 12.72 4.27
CA ILE A 175 -3.69 13.63 5.06
C ILE A 175 -3.64 15.05 4.49
N ASN A 176 -4.58 15.44 3.62
CA ASN A 176 -4.64 16.83 3.15
C ASN A 176 -4.97 17.76 4.34
N PRO A 177 -4.14 18.78 4.64
CA PRO A 177 -4.39 19.70 5.75
C PRO A 177 -5.67 20.54 5.60
N ASP A 178 -6.14 20.74 4.36
CA ASP A 178 -7.33 21.55 4.04
C ASP A 178 -8.64 20.82 4.37
N TYR A 179 -8.60 19.48 4.44
CA TYR A 179 -9.75 18.65 4.82
C TYR A 179 -9.56 18.06 6.22
N ARG A 180 -10.61 18.09 7.04
CA ARG A 180 -10.57 17.43 8.34
C ARG A 180 -10.42 15.92 8.20
N MET A 181 -9.68 15.32 9.12
CA MET A 181 -9.56 13.87 9.24
C MET A 181 -10.93 13.19 9.27
N GLN A 182 -11.11 12.18 8.42
CA GLN A 182 -12.38 11.45 8.28
C GLN A 182 -12.34 10.05 8.90
N GLN A 183 -11.14 9.57 9.21
CA GLN A 183 -10.92 8.26 9.83
C GLN A 183 -11.60 8.22 11.18
N ILE A 184 -12.42 7.18 11.44
CA ILE A 184 -13.28 7.06 12.63
C ILE A 184 -12.57 7.47 13.94
N LEU A 185 -11.34 6.99 14.18
CA LEU A 185 -10.60 7.27 15.42
C LEU A 185 -10.01 8.69 15.50
N PHE A 186 -9.80 9.35 14.36
CA PHE A 186 -9.12 10.65 14.26
C PHE A 186 -10.07 11.81 13.98
N HIS A 187 -11.29 11.53 13.51
CA HIS A 187 -12.31 12.53 13.24
C HIS A 187 -12.61 13.35 14.51
N ASP A 188 -13.06 12.70 15.58
CA ASP A 188 -13.43 13.39 16.82
C ASP A 188 -12.20 14.04 17.49
N LEU A 189 -11.04 13.40 17.35
CA LEU A 189 -9.80 13.94 17.88
C LEU A 189 -9.40 15.24 17.19
N SER A 190 -9.66 15.36 15.88
CA SER A 190 -9.35 16.59 15.12
C SER A 190 -10.09 17.82 15.65
N PHE A 191 -11.25 17.65 16.31
CA PHE A 191 -11.97 18.74 16.97
C PHE A 191 -11.30 19.19 18.27
N LEU A 192 -10.57 18.30 18.94
CA LEU A 192 -9.93 18.57 20.23
C LEU A 192 -8.53 19.16 20.09
N ILE A 193 -7.72 18.60 19.18
CA ILE A 193 -6.30 18.96 19.04
C ILE A 193 -5.96 19.70 17.75
N GLY A 194 -6.94 19.89 16.86
CA GLY A 194 -6.75 20.45 15.53
C GLY A 194 -6.37 19.41 14.47
N ASN A 195 -6.50 19.79 13.20
CA ASN A 195 -6.36 18.86 12.08
C ASN A 195 -4.92 18.37 11.87
N LEU A 196 -3.94 19.29 11.89
CA LEU A 196 -2.55 18.95 11.63
C LEU A 196 -1.97 17.99 12.68
N PRO A 197 -2.19 18.17 14.00
CA PRO A 197 -1.80 17.16 14.99
C PRO A 197 -2.51 15.82 14.82
N ALA A 198 -3.78 15.82 14.40
CA ALA A 198 -4.52 14.59 14.11
C ALA A 198 -3.93 13.82 12.90
N ILE A 199 -3.49 14.53 11.86
CA ILE A 199 -2.76 13.94 10.72
C ILE A 199 -1.46 13.28 11.18
N PHE A 200 -0.64 13.96 11.98
CA PHE A 200 0.60 13.38 12.50
C PHE A 200 0.33 12.15 13.37
N LEU A 201 -0.72 12.19 14.18
CA LEU A 201 -1.10 11.03 14.99
C LEU A 201 -1.58 9.86 14.12
N TYR A 202 -2.31 10.12 13.04
CA TYR A 202 -2.71 9.10 12.08
C TYR A 202 -1.51 8.43 11.39
N ILE A 203 -0.51 9.22 10.98
CA ILE A 203 0.74 8.70 10.42
C ILE A 203 1.46 7.84 11.47
N ALA A 204 1.58 8.33 12.71
CA ALA A 204 2.21 7.59 13.81
C ALA A 204 1.46 6.28 14.14
N ALA A 205 0.13 6.31 14.16
CA ALA A 205 -0.70 5.13 14.39
C ALA A 205 -0.57 4.11 13.25
N THR A 206 -0.45 4.57 12.00
CA THR A 206 -0.22 3.69 10.85
C THR A 206 1.14 2.99 10.96
N ILE A 207 2.19 3.73 11.34
CA ILE A 207 3.52 3.15 11.59
C ILE A 207 3.49 2.14 12.74
N LEU A 208 2.78 2.48 13.83
CA LEU A 208 2.61 1.58 14.97
C LEU A 208 1.88 0.29 14.57
N GLY A 209 0.77 0.40 13.84
CA GLY A 209 0.02 -0.76 13.34
C GLY A 209 0.88 -1.65 12.44
N ALA A 210 1.65 -1.06 11.53
CA ALA A 210 2.59 -1.79 10.68
C ALA A 210 3.70 -2.47 11.50
N PHE A 211 4.19 -1.83 12.56
CA PHE A 211 5.18 -2.40 13.46
C PHE A 211 4.62 -3.58 14.28
N LEU A 212 3.38 -3.50 14.76
CA LEU A 212 2.72 -4.62 15.45
C LEU A 212 2.55 -5.83 14.52
N LEU A 213 2.13 -5.60 13.27
CA LEU A 213 2.09 -6.67 12.25
C LEU A 213 3.49 -7.24 11.99
N PHE A 214 4.51 -6.40 11.89
CA PHE A 214 5.90 -6.85 11.76
C PHE A 214 6.31 -7.76 12.93
N LEU A 215 6.02 -7.38 14.17
CA LEU A 215 6.30 -8.21 15.35
C LEU A 215 5.55 -9.54 15.31
N ALA A 216 4.28 -9.55 14.91
CA ALA A 216 3.50 -10.77 14.75
C ALA A 216 4.14 -11.73 13.72
N TRP A 217 4.59 -11.21 12.58
CA TRP A 217 5.34 -11.98 11.58
C TRP A 217 6.67 -12.51 12.12
N MET A 218 7.40 -11.70 12.90
CA MET A 218 8.65 -12.12 13.52
C MET A 218 8.46 -13.20 14.58
N LEU A 219 7.34 -13.18 15.31
CA LEU A 219 6.95 -14.25 16.23
C LEU A 219 6.59 -15.52 15.46
N PHE A 220 5.73 -15.42 14.44
CA PHE A 220 5.38 -16.52 13.55
C PHE A 220 6.63 -17.18 12.95
N ALA A 221 7.57 -16.38 12.45
CA ALA A 221 8.84 -16.87 11.92
C ALA A 221 9.68 -17.71 12.90
N ARG A 222 9.57 -17.45 14.21
CA ARG A 222 10.30 -18.22 15.24
C ARG A 222 9.67 -19.59 15.46
N PHE A 223 8.34 -19.68 15.45
CA PHE A 223 7.63 -20.94 15.66
C PHE A 223 7.84 -21.96 14.53
N PHE A 224 7.98 -21.49 13.28
CA PHE A 224 8.13 -22.37 12.10
C PHE A 224 9.60 -22.65 11.69
N LYS A 225 10.58 -22.12 12.43
CA LYS A 225 12.01 -22.43 12.22
C LYS A 225 12.51 -23.57 13.14
N HIS A 226 11.64 -24.13 13.97
CA HIS A 226 11.81 -25.36 14.73
C HIS A 226 10.94 -26.46 14.13
#